data_AF-A0AA38P451-F1
#
_entry.id   AF-A0AA38P451-F1
#
_cell.length_a   1.000
_cell.length_b   1.000
_cell.length_c   1.000
_cell.angle_alpha   90.00
_cell.angle_beta   90.00
_cell.angle_gamma   90.00
#
_symmetry.space_group_name_H-M   'P 1'
#
loop_
_entity.id
_entity.type
_entity.pdbx_description
1 polymer ?
#
loop_
_entity_poly.entity_id
_entity_poly.type
_entity_poly.pdbx_seq_one_letter_code
_entity_poly.pdbx_strand_id
1 'polypeptide(L)'
;MNSPEDLKEVIEQLRQAFTSGIAPVHSFSTQTCCCQRDDCENYRGWQDMRSHLEEKITIMIGAVWLKPLEESLINVELDIGHALTRHYQDLVQQRTETEESNLPMGVEDNQVQISELIKRKQDLERQLNQASVLNDINEASLDKLHEELQEALKSIAHLSADNANFVEVMNERDDLRQELDVKSAKAKQTEPKLHAEVLRLQHELEQYTLQQMDFKRSLLQSAKAQIQRLYNKLSLTTASESTELTKSLEAVCIINEELKQHNEELKSLLVDARDELHALRQEVEEQTMMNFKMWLAPMTEMPSSTALMRYIRGHQALLH
;
A
#
# COMPACT_ATOMS: atom_id res chain seq x y z
N MET A 1 -23.46 -47.95 1.22
CA MET A 1 -22.41 -47.03 1.73
C MET A 1 -22.97 -46.46 3.01
N ASN A 2 -22.91 -47.24 4.09
CA ASN A 2 -23.72 -46.99 5.30
C ASN A 2 -22.87 -47.11 6.58
N SER A 3 -21.57 -46.81 6.52
CA SER A 3 -20.76 -46.68 7.73
C SER A 3 -20.62 -45.19 8.09
N PRO A 4 -20.85 -44.78 9.34
CA PRO A 4 -20.57 -43.41 9.80
C PRO A 4 -19.09 -43.02 9.67
N GLU A 5 -18.20 -44.00 9.48
CA GLU A 5 -16.78 -43.75 9.17
C GLU A 5 -16.58 -43.23 7.74
N ASP A 6 -17.35 -43.72 6.76
CA ASP A 6 -17.29 -43.26 5.37
C ASP A 6 -17.68 -41.77 5.26
N LEU A 7 -18.64 -41.33 6.09
CA LEU A 7 -19.09 -39.94 6.12
C LEU A 7 -18.02 -39.00 6.72
N LYS A 8 -17.31 -39.46 7.75
CA LYS A 8 -16.21 -38.69 8.36
C LYS A 8 -15.04 -38.54 7.40
N GLU A 9 -14.73 -39.58 6.65
CA GLU A 9 -13.65 -39.55 5.66
C GLU A 9 -13.98 -38.61 4.50
N VAL A 10 -15.22 -38.62 4.02
CA VAL A 10 -15.71 -37.67 3.01
C VAL A 10 -15.64 -36.22 3.54
N ILE A 11 -16.11 -35.96 4.76
CA ILE A 11 -16.04 -34.62 5.38
C ILE A 11 -14.59 -34.14 5.51
N GLU A 12 -13.66 -35.00 5.90
CA GLU A 12 -12.25 -34.60 6.08
C GLU A 12 -11.53 -34.38 4.75
N GLN A 13 -11.82 -35.18 3.71
CA GLN A 13 -11.30 -34.96 2.36
C GLN A 13 -11.79 -33.62 1.78
N LEU A 14 -13.03 -33.24 2.08
CA LEU A 14 -13.61 -31.97 1.63
C LEU A 14 -13.04 -30.79 2.42
N ARG A 15 -12.86 -30.93 3.73
CA ARG A 15 -12.16 -29.94 4.56
C ARG A 15 -10.73 -29.72 4.07
N GLN A 16 -10.01 -30.79 3.74
CA GLN A 16 -8.67 -30.70 3.15
C GLN A 16 -8.67 -29.97 1.81
N ALA A 17 -9.58 -30.32 0.89
CA ALA A 17 -9.70 -29.67 -0.41
C ALA A 17 -10.01 -28.17 -0.31
N PHE A 18 -10.85 -27.78 0.65
CA PHE A 18 -11.12 -26.37 0.94
C PHE A 18 -9.90 -25.67 1.57
N THR A 19 -9.24 -26.27 2.56
CA THR A 19 -8.05 -25.66 3.21
C THR A 19 -6.84 -25.54 2.29
N SER A 20 -6.67 -26.44 1.31
CA SER A 20 -5.57 -26.38 0.34
C SER A 20 -5.83 -25.43 -0.83
N GLY A 21 -7.05 -24.89 -0.96
CA GLY A 21 -7.51 -24.12 -2.11
C GLY A 21 -7.95 -22.69 -1.83
N ILE A 22 -7.84 -22.19 -0.60
CA ILE A 22 -8.21 -20.81 -0.27
C ILE A 22 -7.14 -19.85 -0.80
N ALA A 23 -7.33 -19.44 -2.05
CA ALA A 23 -6.92 -18.11 -2.47
C ALA A 23 -7.64 -17.07 -1.58
N PRO A 24 -7.01 -15.92 -1.28
CA PRO A 24 -7.52 -14.99 -0.29
C PRO A 24 -8.92 -14.52 -0.69
N VAL A 25 -9.85 -14.52 0.26
CA VAL A 25 -11.13 -13.81 0.16
C VAL A 25 -10.81 -12.32 0.14
N HIS A 26 -10.41 -11.82 -1.02
CA HIS A 26 -10.42 -10.40 -1.31
C HIS A 26 -11.90 -9.98 -1.31
N SER A 27 -12.24 -9.06 -0.40
CA SER A 27 -13.46 -8.28 -0.48
C SER A 27 -13.68 -7.84 -1.92
N PHE A 28 -14.87 -8.11 -2.47
CA PHE A 28 -15.28 -7.78 -3.84
C PHE A 28 -15.29 -6.26 -4.06
N SER A 29 -14.13 -5.62 -4.07
CA SER A 29 -13.93 -4.35 -4.73
C SER A 29 -14.24 -4.57 -6.20
N THR A 30 -15.19 -3.81 -6.72
CA THR A 30 -15.57 -3.70 -8.14
C THR A 30 -14.42 -4.10 -9.04
N GLN A 31 -14.45 -5.32 -9.56
CA GLN A 31 -13.39 -5.83 -10.44
C GLN A 31 -13.52 -5.11 -11.77
N THR A 32 -12.92 -3.93 -11.89
CA THR A 32 -12.83 -3.24 -13.16
C THR A 32 -11.88 -4.01 -14.07
N CYS A 33 -12.27 -4.21 -15.32
CA CYS A 33 -11.39 -4.72 -16.37
C CYS A 33 -10.00 -4.03 -16.31
N CYS A 34 -8.92 -4.72 -16.66
CA CYS A 34 -7.59 -4.11 -16.82
C CYS A 34 -7.58 -2.87 -17.75
N CYS A 35 -8.62 -2.72 -18.56
CA CYS A 35 -8.88 -1.64 -19.47
C CYS A 35 -9.71 -0.47 -18.88
N GLN A 36 -10.16 -0.57 -17.62
CA GLN A 36 -11.03 0.37 -16.90
C GLN A 36 -12.32 0.77 -17.65
N ARG A 37 -12.73 -0.01 -18.65
CA ARG A 37 -13.99 0.18 -19.36
C ARG A 37 -15.00 -0.83 -18.83
N ASP A 38 -16.15 -0.33 -18.42
CA ASP A 38 -17.25 -1.16 -17.92
C ASP A 38 -17.85 -2.05 -19.02
N ASP A 39 -17.74 -1.64 -20.29
CA ASP A 39 -18.21 -2.38 -21.47
C ASP A 39 -17.14 -3.24 -22.15
N CYS A 40 -16.17 -3.77 -21.41
CA CYS A 40 -15.22 -4.71 -21.99
C CYS A 40 -15.87 -6.07 -22.28
N GLU A 41 -15.80 -6.52 -23.54
CA GLU A 41 -16.35 -7.80 -23.97
C GLU A 41 -15.76 -8.99 -23.20
N ASN A 42 -14.45 -8.97 -22.91
CA ASN A 42 -13.80 -10.00 -22.10
C ASN A 42 -14.29 -10.00 -20.64
N TYR A 43 -14.58 -8.81 -20.08
CA TYR A 43 -15.11 -8.70 -18.72
C TYR A 43 -16.55 -9.22 -18.63
N ARG A 44 -17.40 -8.90 -19.62
CA ARG A 44 -18.75 -9.49 -19.72
C ARG A 44 -18.71 -10.99 -19.88
N GLY A 45 -17.86 -11.51 -20.77
CA GLY A 45 -17.70 -12.97 -20.95
C GLY A 45 -17.25 -13.68 -19.66
N TRP A 46 -16.38 -13.04 -18.87
CA TRP A 46 -15.99 -13.55 -17.56
C TRP A 46 -17.14 -13.49 -16.54
N GLN A 47 -17.89 -12.38 -16.47
CA GLN A 47 -19.05 -12.26 -15.58
C GLN A 47 -20.14 -13.29 -15.87
N ASP A 48 -20.42 -13.55 -17.15
CA ASP A 48 -21.41 -14.56 -17.56
C ASP A 48 -20.97 -15.96 -17.14
N MET A 49 -19.70 -16.31 -17.38
CA MET A 49 -19.15 -17.61 -16.97
C MET A 49 -19.14 -17.75 -15.44
N ARG A 50 -18.79 -16.68 -14.72
CA ARG A 50 -18.81 -16.66 -13.26
C ARG A 50 -20.22 -16.89 -12.72
N SER A 51 -21.21 -16.14 -13.22
CA SER A 51 -22.61 -16.29 -12.81
C SER A 51 -23.12 -17.71 -13.08
N HIS A 52 -22.75 -18.29 -14.22
CA HIS A 52 -23.12 -19.67 -14.55
C HIS A 52 -22.48 -20.71 -13.61
N LEU A 53 -21.23 -20.49 -13.17
CA LEU A 53 -20.57 -21.33 -12.18
C LEU A 53 -21.17 -21.16 -10.78
N GLU A 54 -21.49 -19.94 -10.37
CA GLU A 54 -22.16 -19.64 -9.10
C GLU A 54 -23.53 -20.34 -9.02
N GLU A 55 -24.32 -20.29 -10.10
CA GLU A 55 -25.60 -21.01 -10.20
C GLU A 55 -25.40 -22.53 -10.08
N LYS A 56 -24.42 -23.10 -10.81
CA LYS A 56 -24.12 -24.53 -10.74
C LYS A 56 -23.63 -24.97 -9.36
N ILE A 57 -22.77 -24.19 -8.71
CA ILE A 57 -22.28 -24.47 -7.36
C ILE A 57 -23.42 -24.42 -6.36
N THR A 58 -24.30 -23.41 -6.46
CA THR A 58 -25.49 -23.29 -5.60
C THR A 58 -26.40 -24.51 -5.75
N ILE A 59 -26.64 -24.97 -6.99
CA ILE A 59 -27.42 -26.18 -7.26
C ILE A 59 -26.72 -27.42 -6.71
N MET A 60 -25.41 -27.56 -6.88
CA MET A 60 -24.65 -28.72 -6.39
C MET A 60 -24.66 -28.80 -4.87
N ILE A 61 -24.43 -27.68 -4.18
CA ILE A 61 -24.46 -27.60 -2.72
C ILE A 61 -25.88 -27.89 -2.22
N GLY A 62 -26.90 -27.27 -2.82
CA GLY A 62 -28.29 -27.50 -2.44
C GLY A 62 -28.78 -28.94 -2.68
N ALA A 63 -28.45 -29.53 -3.82
CA ALA A 63 -28.98 -30.82 -4.24
C ALA A 63 -28.16 -32.03 -3.74
N VAL A 64 -26.83 -31.91 -3.69
CA VAL A 64 -25.96 -33.04 -3.33
C VAL A 64 -25.66 -33.08 -1.84
N TRP A 65 -25.71 -31.95 -1.13
CA TRP A 65 -25.23 -31.88 0.25
C TRP A 65 -26.32 -31.59 1.28
N LEU A 66 -27.15 -30.57 1.04
CA LEU A 66 -28.18 -30.19 2.00
C LEU A 66 -29.31 -31.23 2.09
N LYS A 67 -29.84 -31.69 0.95
CA LYS A 67 -30.96 -32.65 0.94
C LYS A 67 -30.63 -34.00 1.61
N PRO A 68 -29.51 -34.67 1.31
CA PRO A 68 -29.19 -35.94 1.97
C PRO A 68 -28.88 -35.79 3.46
N LEU A 69 -28.34 -34.64 3.88
CA LEU A 69 -28.06 -34.34 5.28
C LEU A 69 -29.37 -34.14 6.07
N GLU A 70 -30.31 -33.38 5.51
CA GLU A 70 -31.64 -33.17 6.11
C GLU A 70 -32.40 -34.51 6.24
N GLU A 71 -32.41 -35.34 5.19
CA GLU A 71 -33.04 -36.66 5.24
C GLU A 71 -32.37 -37.60 6.26
N SER A 72 -31.04 -37.59 6.36
CA SER A 72 -30.32 -38.38 7.36
C SER A 72 -30.61 -37.92 8.79
N LEU A 73 -30.75 -36.62 9.03
CA LEU A 73 -31.04 -36.07 10.36
C LEU A 73 -32.44 -36.50 10.82
N ILE A 74 -33.44 -36.42 9.94
CA ILE A 74 -34.82 -36.84 10.21
C ILE A 74 -34.89 -38.34 10.52
N ASN A 75 -34.15 -39.18 9.78
CA ASN A 75 -34.14 -40.61 10.02
C ASN A 75 -33.51 -40.98 11.38
N VAL A 76 -32.46 -40.26 11.79
CA VAL A 76 -31.83 -40.46 13.12
C VAL A 76 -32.77 -40.06 14.25
N GLU A 77 -33.48 -38.93 14.12
CA GLU A 77 -34.47 -38.51 15.11
C GLU A 77 -35.62 -39.52 15.25
N LEU A 78 -36.10 -40.07 14.13
CA LEU A 78 -37.14 -41.11 14.11
C LEU A 78 -36.66 -42.41 14.75
N ASP A 79 -35.43 -42.85 14.47
CA ASP A 79 -34.88 -44.07 15.05
C ASP A 79 -34.68 -43.97 16.57
N ILE A 80 -34.22 -42.81 17.05
CA ILE A 80 -34.11 -42.54 18.50
C ILE A 80 -35.50 -42.56 19.16
N GLY A 81 -36.49 -41.91 18.54
CA GLY A 81 -37.87 -41.90 19.02
C GLY A 81 -38.50 -43.29 19.09
N HIS A 82 -38.28 -44.13 18.07
CA HIS A 82 -38.75 -45.51 18.05
C HIS A 82 -38.04 -46.40 19.08
N ALA A 83 -36.72 -46.23 19.26
CA ALA A 83 -35.97 -46.99 20.25
C ALA A 83 -36.44 -46.69 21.69
N LEU A 84 -36.67 -45.40 22.00
CA LEU A 84 -37.23 -44.99 23.29
C LEU A 84 -38.64 -45.54 23.51
N THR A 85 -39.48 -45.54 22.48
CA THR A 85 -40.86 -46.05 22.57
C THR A 85 -40.89 -47.56 22.83
N ARG A 86 -40.05 -48.35 22.14
CA ARG A 86 -39.93 -49.80 22.39
C ARG A 86 -39.43 -50.10 23.80
N HIS A 87 -38.41 -49.40 24.25
CA HIS A 87 -37.89 -49.56 25.61
C HIS A 87 -38.95 -49.25 26.68
N TYR A 88 -39.81 -48.25 26.44
CA TYR A 88 -40.90 -47.94 27.35
C TYR A 88 -41.99 -49.02 27.37
N GLN A 89 -42.31 -49.60 26.21
CA GLN A 89 -43.27 -50.72 26.12
C GLN A 89 -42.74 -51.98 26.82
N ASP A 90 -41.46 -52.31 26.63
CA ASP A 90 -40.84 -53.48 27.30
C ASP A 90 -40.87 -53.33 28.84
N LEU A 91 -40.61 -52.13 29.35
CA LEU A 91 -40.70 -51.85 30.79
C LEU A 91 -42.12 -51.97 31.35
N VAL A 92 -43.13 -51.52 30.59
CA VAL A 92 -44.54 -51.63 30.98
C VAL A 92 -44.98 -53.10 30.99
N GLN A 93 -44.56 -53.87 29.98
CA GLN A 93 -44.91 -55.28 29.85
C GLN A 93 -44.26 -56.16 30.92
N GLN A 94 -42.99 -55.90 31.26
CA GLN A 94 -42.33 -56.55 32.38
C GLN A 94 -43.02 -56.26 33.71
N ARG A 95 -43.51 -55.03 33.93
CA ARG A 95 -44.24 -54.68 35.15
C ARG A 95 -45.56 -55.44 35.27
N THR A 96 -46.30 -55.61 34.18
CA THR A 96 -47.57 -56.36 34.19
C THR A 96 -47.40 -57.87 34.40
N GLU A 97 -46.33 -58.46 33.87
CA GLU A 97 -46.07 -59.91 34.01
C GLU A 97 -45.58 -60.30 35.42
N THR A 98 -45.02 -59.35 36.17
CA THR A 98 -44.49 -59.62 37.52
C THR A 98 -45.56 -59.54 38.62
N GLU A 99 -46.72 -58.91 38.36
CA GLU A 99 -47.77 -58.72 39.37
C GLU A 99 -48.70 -59.95 39.56
N GLU A 100 -48.78 -60.87 38.57
CA GLU A 100 -49.68 -62.03 38.61
C GLU A 100 -49.09 -63.32 39.27
N SER A 101 -47.80 -63.34 39.64
CA SER A 101 -47.13 -64.51 40.26
C SER A 101 -46.59 -64.24 41.68
N ASN A 102 -47.35 -63.51 42.51
CA ASN A 102 -47.05 -63.35 43.93
C ASN A 102 -47.46 -64.58 44.75
N LEU A 103 -46.77 -65.71 44.55
CA LEU A 103 -46.62 -66.73 45.58
C LEU A 103 -45.60 -66.23 46.62
N PRO A 104 -45.76 -66.52 47.91
CA PRO A 104 -44.83 -66.07 48.94
C PRO A 104 -43.49 -66.80 48.77
N MET A 105 -42.59 -66.23 47.98
CA MET A 105 -41.18 -66.66 47.95
C MET A 105 -40.61 -66.55 49.36
N GLY A 106 -39.81 -67.56 49.74
CA GLY A 106 -39.21 -67.65 51.06
C GLY A 106 -38.42 -66.40 51.40
N VAL A 107 -38.41 -66.04 52.69
CA VAL A 107 -37.70 -64.86 53.21
C VAL A 107 -36.23 -64.83 52.79
N GLU A 108 -35.61 -65.99 52.57
CA GLU A 108 -34.21 -66.11 52.11
C GLU A 108 -34.01 -65.68 50.65
N ASP A 109 -34.90 -66.04 49.72
CA ASP A 109 -34.78 -65.64 48.29
C ASP A 109 -34.95 -64.13 48.12
N ASN A 110 -35.86 -63.53 48.90
CA ASN A 110 -36.03 -62.08 48.94
C ASN A 110 -34.76 -61.37 49.43
N GLN A 111 -34.05 -61.95 50.40
CA GLN A 111 -32.81 -61.35 50.92
C GLN A 111 -31.68 -61.38 49.88
N VAL A 112 -31.56 -62.46 49.10
CA VAL A 112 -30.60 -62.55 48.00
C VAL A 112 -30.91 -61.51 46.92
N GLN A 113 -32.17 -61.42 46.49
CA GLN A 113 -32.60 -60.44 45.50
C GLN A 113 -32.37 -59.00 45.96
N ILE A 114 -32.64 -58.68 47.24
CA ILE A 114 -32.34 -57.36 47.81
C ILE A 114 -30.83 -57.07 47.73
N SER A 115 -29.97 -58.05 48.06
CA SER A 115 -28.52 -57.87 48.00
C SER A 115 -28.00 -57.65 46.58
N GLU A 116 -28.55 -58.36 45.59
CA GLU A 116 -28.21 -58.17 44.16
C GLU A 116 -28.67 -56.81 43.65
N LEU A 117 -29.89 -56.38 44.02
CA LEU A 117 -30.42 -55.07 43.67
C LEU A 117 -29.57 -53.94 44.28
N ILE A 118 -29.11 -54.08 45.54
CA ILE A 118 -28.20 -53.11 46.16
C ILE A 118 -26.88 -53.04 45.40
N LYS A 119 -26.30 -54.18 45.03
CA LYS A 119 -25.05 -54.21 44.24
C LYS A 119 -25.25 -53.57 42.87
N ARG A 120 -26.34 -53.91 42.18
CA ARG A 120 -26.64 -53.34 40.86
C ARG A 120 -26.87 -51.84 40.94
N LYS A 121 -27.56 -51.36 41.97
CA LYS A 121 -27.73 -49.93 42.25
C LYS A 121 -26.38 -49.24 42.43
N GLN A 122 -25.49 -49.80 43.25
CA GLN A 122 -24.15 -49.23 43.46
C GLN A 122 -23.33 -49.18 42.17
N ASP A 123 -23.41 -50.22 41.33
CA ASP A 123 -22.71 -50.24 40.04
C ASP A 123 -23.30 -49.20 39.05
N LEU A 124 -24.63 -49.04 39.02
CA LEU A 124 -25.28 -48.01 38.23
C LEU A 124 -24.94 -46.60 38.73
N GLU A 125 -24.89 -46.38 40.04
CA GLU A 125 -24.45 -45.10 40.63
C GLU A 125 -23.00 -44.78 40.26
N ARG A 126 -22.11 -45.77 40.26
CA ARG A 126 -20.73 -45.59 39.79
C ARG A 126 -20.66 -45.25 38.30
N GLN A 127 -21.40 -45.96 37.46
CA GLN A 127 -21.44 -45.70 36.02
C GLN A 127 -22.00 -44.31 35.71
N LEU A 128 -23.04 -43.89 36.43
CA LEU A 128 -23.61 -42.55 36.31
C LEU A 128 -22.59 -41.47 36.71
N ASN A 129 -21.92 -41.63 37.85
CA ASN A 129 -20.89 -40.69 38.29
C ASN A 129 -19.71 -40.62 37.29
N GLN A 130 -19.28 -41.77 36.75
CA GLN A 130 -18.24 -41.81 35.72
C GLN A 130 -18.69 -41.09 34.44
N ALA A 131 -19.91 -41.33 33.98
CA ALA A 131 -20.47 -40.65 32.81
C ALA A 131 -20.60 -39.14 33.03
N SER A 132 -20.99 -38.71 34.25
CA SER A 132 -21.04 -37.30 34.63
C SER A 132 -19.66 -36.65 34.55
N VAL A 133 -18.63 -37.28 35.13
CA VAL A 133 -17.25 -36.75 35.08
C VAL A 133 -16.73 -36.69 33.65
N LEU A 134 -17.04 -37.70 32.81
CA LEU A 134 -16.67 -37.67 31.39
C LEU A 134 -17.39 -36.54 30.64
N ASN A 135 -18.65 -36.25 30.98
CA ASN A 135 -19.38 -35.12 30.41
C ASN A 135 -18.72 -33.79 30.80
N ASP A 136 -18.36 -33.61 32.07
CA ASP A 136 -17.69 -32.39 32.56
C ASP A 136 -16.31 -32.20 31.89
N ILE A 137 -15.55 -33.29 31.70
CA ILE A 137 -14.26 -33.24 30.98
C ILE A 137 -14.46 -32.88 29.51
N ASN A 138 -15.51 -33.40 28.87
CA ASN A 138 -15.82 -33.07 27.48
C ASN A 138 -16.28 -31.63 27.33
N GLU A 139 -17.10 -31.11 28.25
CA GLU A 139 -17.54 -29.71 28.28
C GLU A 139 -16.34 -28.76 28.44
N ALA A 140 -15.46 -29.02 29.42
CA ALA A 140 -14.23 -28.25 29.60
C ALA A 140 -13.29 -28.31 28.39
N SER A 141 -13.24 -29.46 27.70
CA SER A 141 -12.44 -29.60 26.47
C SER A 141 -13.03 -28.83 25.30
N LEU A 142 -14.37 -28.79 25.19
CA LEU A 142 -15.08 -28.04 24.17
C LEU A 142 -14.94 -26.52 24.38
N ASP A 143 -15.04 -26.06 25.62
CA ASP A 143 -14.81 -24.65 25.98
C ASP A 143 -13.39 -24.21 25.63
N LYS A 144 -12.39 -25.03 25.95
CA LYS A 144 -11.00 -24.75 25.59
C LYS A 144 -10.81 -24.66 24.07
N LEU A 145 -11.39 -25.59 23.30
CA LEU A 145 -11.32 -25.55 21.84
C LEU A 145 -11.99 -24.29 21.28
N HIS A 146 -13.09 -23.84 21.91
CA HIS A 146 -13.77 -22.61 21.54
C HIS A 146 -12.90 -21.37 21.81
N GLU A 147 -12.20 -21.31 22.94
CA GLU A 147 -11.26 -20.23 23.26
C GLU A 147 -10.10 -20.18 22.25
N GLU A 148 -9.48 -21.32 21.94
CA GLU A 148 -8.40 -21.41 20.95
C GLU A 148 -8.87 -20.99 19.55
N LEU A 149 -10.09 -21.37 19.15
CA LEU A 149 -10.70 -20.94 17.90
C LEU A 149 -10.91 -19.42 17.87
N GLN A 150 -11.41 -18.82 18.96
CA GLN A 150 -11.59 -17.38 19.05
C GLN A 150 -10.26 -16.62 18.99
N GLU A 151 -9.20 -17.14 19.63
CA GLU A 151 -7.86 -16.56 19.58
C GLU A 151 -7.28 -16.62 18.17
N ALA A 152 -7.40 -17.77 17.49
CA ALA A 152 -6.98 -17.93 16.10
C ALA A 152 -7.71 -16.95 15.17
N LEU A 153 -9.03 -16.78 15.34
CA LEU A 153 -9.82 -15.82 14.57
C LEU A 153 -9.37 -14.36 14.82
N LYS A 154 -9.06 -13.99 16.07
CA LYS A 154 -8.51 -12.67 16.40
C LYS A 154 -7.13 -12.46 15.75
N SER A 155 -6.27 -13.47 15.77
CA SER A 155 -4.96 -13.41 15.11
C SER A 155 -5.08 -13.26 13.60
N ILE A 156 -6.02 -13.98 12.96
CA ILE A 156 -6.28 -13.84 11.52
C ILE A 156 -6.80 -12.43 11.20
N ALA A 157 -7.70 -11.88 12.02
CA ALA A 157 -8.20 -10.52 11.83
C ALA A 157 -7.08 -9.47 11.92
N HIS A 158 -6.16 -9.62 12.88
CA HIS A 158 -5.00 -8.73 13.00
C HIS A 158 -4.06 -8.83 11.78
N LEU A 159 -3.68 -10.05 11.37
CA LEU A 159 -2.82 -10.25 10.20
C LEU A 159 -3.48 -9.74 8.91
N SER A 160 -4.81 -9.87 8.79
CA SER A 160 -5.57 -9.32 7.67
C SER A 160 -5.51 -7.78 7.64
N ALA A 161 -5.63 -7.13 8.79
CA ALA A 161 -5.49 -5.68 8.90
C ALA A 161 -4.06 -5.21 8.58
N ASP A 162 -3.04 -5.90 9.08
CA ASP A 162 -1.64 -5.61 8.76
C ASP A 162 -1.34 -5.78 7.26
N ASN A 163 -1.89 -6.82 6.64
CA ASN A 163 -1.74 -7.05 5.21
C ASN A 163 -2.42 -5.95 4.38
N ALA A 164 -3.59 -5.45 4.82
CA ALA A 164 -4.24 -4.31 4.16
C ALA A 164 -3.34 -3.06 4.22
N ASN A 165 -2.78 -2.74 5.39
CA ASN A 165 -1.86 -1.62 5.56
C ASN A 165 -0.59 -1.79 4.70
N PHE A 166 -0.05 -3.01 4.60
CA PHE A 166 1.12 -3.29 3.75
C PHE A 166 0.81 -3.07 2.26
N VAL A 167 -0.38 -3.48 1.80
CA VAL A 167 -0.83 -3.23 0.43
C VAL A 167 -0.98 -1.75 0.15
N GLU A 168 -1.51 -0.95 1.08
CA GLU A 168 -1.59 0.51 0.95
C GLU A 168 -0.19 1.14 0.79
N VAL A 169 0.76 0.78 1.65
CA VAL A 169 2.16 1.26 1.55
C VAL A 169 2.82 0.84 0.23
N MET A 170 2.52 -0.35 -0.29
CA MET A 170 3.02 -0.78 -1.60
C MET A 170 2.44 0.07 -2.74
N ASN A 171 1.15 0.40 -2.68
CA ASN A 171 0.50 1.24 -3.68
C ASN A 171 1.08 2.66 -3.66
N GLU A 172 1.22 3.28 -2.46
CA GLU A 172 1.84 4.61 -2.32
C GLU A 172 3.26 4.64 -2.90
N ARG A 173 4.05 3.59 -2.65
CA ARG A 173 5.40 3.48 -3.23
C ARG A 173 5.37 3.45 -4.75
N ASP A 174 4.41 2.74 -5.34
CA ASP A 174 4.31 2.61 -6.80
C ASP A 174 3.79 3.91 -7.44
N ASP A 175 2.87 4.61 -6.78
CA ASP A 175 2.43 5.96 -7.16
C ASP A 175 3.60 6.97 -7.14
N LEU A 176 4.41 6.97 -6.08
CA LEU A 176 5.59 7.83 -5.98
C LEU A 176 6.64 7.51 -7.07
N ARG A 177 6.80 6.24 -7.44
CA ARG A 177 7.67 5.84 -8.56
C ARG A 177 7.14 6.36 -9.88
N GLN A 178 5.83 6.24 -10.12
CA GLN A 178 5.20 6.77 -11.32
C GLN A 178 5.36 8.29 -11.42
N GLU A 179 5.17 9.03 -10.32
CA GLU A 179 5.40 10.47 -10.29
C GLU A 179 6.86 10.84 -10.62
N LEU A 180 7.81 10.09 -10.06
CA LEU A 180 9.24 10.30 -10.32
C LEU A 180 9.57 10.07 -11.80
N ASP A 181 9.02 9.02 -12.40
CA ASP A 181 9.20 8.70 -13.82
C ASP A 181 8.61 9.79 -14.72
N VAL A 182 7.41 10.30 -14.39
CA VAL A 182 6.79 11.42 -15.11
C VAL A 182 7.64 12.69 -15.00
N LYS A 183 8.15 13.01 -13.79
CA LYS A 183 9.04 14.16 -13.57
C LYS A 183 10.36 14.00 -14.34
N SER A 184 10.94 12.81 -14.31
CA SER A 184 12.17 12.47 -15.06
C SER A 184 11.98 12.58 -16.57
N ALA A 185 10.86 12.07 -17.10
CA ALA A 185 10.52 12.19 -18.52
C ALA A 185 10.31 13.65 -18.93
N LYS A 186 9.61 14.44 -18.10
CA LYS A 186 9.41 15.87 -18.33
C LYS A 186 10.74 16.63 -18.32
N ALA A 187 11.64 16.34 -17.37
CA ALA A 187 12.96 16.94 -17.31
C ALA A 187 13.76 16.65 -18.59
N LYS A 188 13.81 15.38 -19.02
CA LYS A 188 14.46 14.96 -20.28
C LYS A 188 13.85 15.64 -21.51
N GLN A 189 12.57 15.98 -21.49
CA GLN A 189 11.90 16.68 -22.60
C GLN A 189 12.22 18.18 -22.63
N THR A 190 12.38 18.83 -21.48
CA THR A 190 12.62 20.27 -21.39
C THR A 190 14.10 20.64 -21.47
N GLU A 191 14.99 19.77 -20.98
CA GLU A 191 16.44 19.96 -21.00
C GLU A 191 17.00 20.32 -22.39
N PRO A 192 16.66 19.64 -23.51
CA PRO A 192 17.20 20.01 -24.83
C PRO A 192 16.68 21.36 -25.31
N LYS A 193 15.46 21.77 -24.93
CA LYS A 193 14.91 23.09 -25.28
C LYS A 193 15.66 24.21 -24.57
N LEU A 194 15.92 24.03 -23.28
CA LEU A 194 16.73 24.96 -22.49
C LEU A 194 18.17 25.01 -23.01
N HIS A 195 18.76 23.87 -23.34
CA HIS A 195 20.11 23.82 -23.90
C HIS A 195 20.20 24.52 -25.27
N ALA A 196 19.22 24.30 -26.16
CA ALA A 196 19.14 25.01 -27.44
C ALA A 196 18.99 26.52 -27.27
N GLU A 197 18.20 26.96 -26.28
CA GLU A 197 18.01 28.37 -25.97
C GLU A 197 19.29 29.02 -25.41
N VAL A 198 20.02 28.32 -24.54
CA VAL A 198 21.34 28.77 -24.05
C VAL A 198 22.31 28.94 -25.21
N LEU A 199 22.38 27.97 -26.13
CA LEU A 199 23.25 28.07 -27.32
C LEU A 199 22.82 29.23 -28.23
N ARG A 200 21.52 29.46 -28.42
CA ARG A 200 20.98 30.60 -29.19
C ARG A 200 21.40 31.93 -28.58
N LEU A 201 21.20 32.11 -27.28
CA LEU A 201 21.55 33.33 -26.56
C LEU A 201 23.07 33.59 -26.55
N GLN A 202 23.88 32.53 -26.42
CA GLN A 202 25.34 32.63 -26.57
C GLN A 202 25.73 33.12 -27.96
N HIS A 203 25.13 32.57 -29.01
CA HIS A 203 25.40 33.01 -30.37
C HIS A 203 24.99 34.47 -30.62
N GLU A 204 23.83 34.89 -30.10
CA GLU A 204 23.39 36.29 -30.19
C GLU A 204 24.33 37.25 -29.46
N LEU A 205 24.84 36.85 -28.28
CA LEU A 205 25.82 37.63 -27.53
C LEU A 205 27.16 37.77 -28.29
N GLU A 206 27.63 36.69 -28.91
CA GLU A 206 28.83 36.71 -29.76
C GLU A 206 28.65 37.64 -30.96
N GLN A 207 27.51 37.55 -31.66
CA GLN A 207 27.18 38.44 -32.77
C GLN A 207 27.13 39.91 -32.33
N TYR A 208 26.48 40.21 -31.20
CA TYR A 208 26.42 41.56 -30.65
C TYR A 208 27.81 42.09 -30.32
N THR A 209 28.66 41.25 -29.71
CA THR A 209 30.05 41.62 -29.38
C THR A 209 30.85 41.96 -30.63
N LEU A 210 30.74 41.14 -31.68
CA LEU A 210 31.39 41.41 -32.98
C LEU A 210 30.89 42.72 -33.62
N GLN A 211 29.57 42.93 -33.66
CA GLN A 211 28.98 44.17 -34.19
C GLN A 211 29.44 45.40 -33.40
N GLN A 212 29.52 45.31 -32.08
CA GLN A 212 29.99 46.38 -31.23
C GLN A 212 31.48 46.68 -31.49
N MET A 213 32.31 45.65 -31.68
CA MET A 213 33.72 45.82 -32.04
C MET A 213 33.89 46.49 -33.40
N ASP A 214 33.11 46.09 -34.41
CA ASP A 214 33.15 46.69 -35.75
C ASP A 214 32.67 48.14 -35.73
N PHE A 215 31.58 48.44 -34.99
CA PHE A 215 31.11 49.80 -34.78
C PHE A 215 32.17 50.67 -34.09
N LYS A 216 32.76 50.19 -32.99
CA LYS A 216 33.86 50.88 -32.29
C LYS A 216 35.06 51.12 -33.21
N ARG A 217 35.43 50.14 -34.03
CA ARG A 217 36.52 50.27 -35.02
C ARG A 217 36.22 51.36 -36.05
N SER A 218 35.01 51.36 -36.61
CA SER A 218 34.55 52.37 -37.57
C SER A 218 34.54 53.77 -36.96
N LEU A 219 34.03 53.91 -35.73
CA LEU A 219 34.02 55.18 -35.00
C LEU A 219 35.44 55.72 -34.77
N LEU A 220 36.37 54.85 -34.34
CA LEU A 220 37.77 55.25 -34.16
C LEU A 220 38.45 55.65 -35.47
N GLN A 221 38.16 54.97 -36.58
CA GLN A 221 38.67 55.35 -37.90
C GLN A 221 38.12 56.72 -38.35
N SER A 222 36.82 56.96 -38.14
CA SER A 222 36.18 58.25 -38.44
C SER A 222 36.77 59.38 -37.60
N ALA A 223 36.90 59.18 -36.29
CA ALA A 223 37.52 60.16 -35.38
C ALA A 223 38.97 60.46 -35.77
N LYS A 224 39.78 59.43 -36.07
CA LYS A 224 41.15 59.61 -36.59
C LYS A 224 41.17 60.42 -37.87
N ALA A 225 40.28 60.13 -38.83
CA ALA A 225 40.19 60.88 -40.08
C ALA A 225 39.79 62.35 -39.84
N GLN A 226 38.88 62.62 -38.89
CA GLN A 226 38.49 63.98 -38.53
C GLN A 226 39.63 64.74 -37.86
N ILE A 227 40.36 64.11 -36.92
CA ILE A 227 41.55 64.67 -36.29
C ILE A 227 42.62 64.98 -37.35
N GLN A 228 42.86 64.07 -38.30
CA GLN A 228 43.80 64.31 -39.40
C GLN A 228 43.40 65.52 -40.26
N ARG A 229 42.10 65.66 -40.57
CA ARG A 229 41.58 66.82 -41.32
C ARG A 229 41.75 68.13 -40.53
N LEU A 230 41.46 68.11 -39.23
CA LEU A 230 41.63 69.27 -38.36
C LEU A 230 43.11 69.66 -38.25
N TYR A 231 44.00 68.67 -38.08
CA TYR A 231 45.45 68.89 -38.05
C TYR A 231 45.96 69.52 -39.36
N ASN A 232 45.52 69.00 -40.51
CA ASN A 232 45.89 69.55 -41.81
C ASN A 232 45.37 70.99 -41.98
N LYS A 233 44.14 71.28 -41.56
CA LYS A 233 43.61 72.65 -41.56
C LYS A 233 44.45 73.56 -40.66
N LEU A 234 44.76 73.14 -39.44
CA LEU A 234 45.51 73.93 -38.48
C LEU A 234 46.90 74.33 -38.97
N SER A 235 47.55 73.48 -39.77
CA SER A 235 48.85 73.79 -40.37
C SER A 235 48.82 74.93 -41.40
N LEU A 236 47.63 75.38 -41.83
CA LEU A 236 47.43 76.37 -42.89
C LEU A 236 46.88 77.72 -42.39
N THR A 237 46.65 77.90 -41.09
CA THR A 237 45.74 78.94 -40.59
C THR A 237 46.44 80.06 -39.82
N THR A 238 46.12 81.32 -40.14
CA THR A 238 46.68 82.55 -39.55
C THR A 238 45.98 82.95 -38.24
N ALA A 239 46.61 83.83 -37.45
CA ALA A 239 46.34 84.10 -36.02
C ALA A 239 44.87 84.31 -35.56
N SER A 240 43.94 84.66 -36.46
CA SER A 240 42.50 84.79 -36.15
C SER A 240 41.81 83.45 -35.85
N GLU A 241 42.31 82.32 -36.38
CA GLU A 241 41.69 81.00 -36.17
C GLU A 241 42.09 80.36 -34.83
N SER A 242 43.09 80.91 -34.13
CA SER A 242 43.54 80.41 -32.83
C SER A 242 42.49 80.54 -31.72
N THR A 243 41.59 81.53 -31.80
CA THR A 243 40.54 81.75 -30.81
C THR A 243 39.37 80.76 -30.98
N GLU A 244 38.96 80.46 -32.22
CA GLU A 244 37.96 79.41 -32.50
C GLU A 244 38.49 78.01 -32.16
N LEU A 245 39.79 77.78 -32.35
CA LEU A 245 40.46 76.55 -31.91
C LEU A 245 40.41 76.41 -30.39
N THR A 246 40.67 77.48 -29.64
CA THR A 246 40.66 77.45 -28.18
C THR A 246 39.25 77.13 -27.66
N LYS A 247 38.21 77.73 -28.24
CA LYS A 247 36.80 77.39 -27.93
C LYS A 247 36.46 75.95 -28.29
N SER A 248 36.97 75.44 -29.41
CA SER A 248 36.75 74.05 -29.83
C SER A 248 37.45 73.07 -28.87
N LEU A 249 38.66 73.40 -28.41
CA LEU A 249 39.39 72.62 -27.41
C LEU A 249 38.67 72.64 -26.05
N GLU A 250 38.16 73.78 -25.62
CA GLU A 250 37.37 73.91 -24.39
C GLU A 250 36.08 73.08 -24.46
N ALA A 251 35.36 73.12 -25.59
CA ALA A 251 34.19 72.27 -25.81
C ALA A 251 34.52 70.77 -25.78
N VAL A 252 35.66 70.36 -26.35
CA VAL A 252 36.13 68.96 -26.28
C VAL A 252 36.52 68.59 -24.84
N CYS A 253 37.12 69.49 -24.07
CA CYS A 253 37.41 69.26 -22.65
C CYS A 253 36.15 69.07 -21.83
N ILE A 254 35.11 69.88 -22.05
CA ILE A 254 33.80 69.73 -21.38
C ILE A 254 33.18 68.36 -21.71
N ILE A 255 33.13 68.00 -23.01
CA ILE A 255 32.60 66.70 -23.44
C ILE A 255 33.43 65.54 -22.86
N ASN A 256 34.75 65.69 -22.70
CA ASN A 256 35.58 64.66 -22.09
C ASN A 256 35.23 64.46 -20.61
N GLU A 257 35.00 65.54 -19.87
CA GLU A 257 34.65 65.43 -18.45
C GLU A 257 33.24 64.87 -18.25
N GLU A 258 32.27 65.25 -19.10
CA GLU A 258 30.96 64.61 -19.14
C GLU A 258 31.07 63.11 -19.44
N LEU A 259 31.89 62.73 -20.44
CA LEU A 259 32.13 61.32 -20.77
C LEU A 259 32.81 60.55 -19.62
N LYS A 260 33.75 61.18 -18.89
CA LYS A 260 34.35 60.57 -17.70
C LYS A 260 33.32 60.36 -16.61
N GLN A 261 32.47 61.37 -16.36
CA GLN A 261 31.42 61.26 -15.36
C GLN A 261 30.46 60.12 -15.70
N HIS A 262 29.97 60.04 -16.94
CA HIS A 262 29.13 58.92 -17.40
C HIS A 262 29.85 57.57 -17.34
N ASN A 263 31.17 57.53 -17.54
CA ASN A 263 31.95 56.31 -17.40
C ASN A 263 31.99 55.82 -15.95
N GLU A 264 32.17 56.73 -14.99
CA GLU A 264 32.12 56.40 -13.56
C GLU A 264 30.70 55.98 -13.13
N GLU A 265 29.65 56.62 -13.64
CA GLU A 265 28.25 56.20 -13.43
C GLU A 265 28.01 54.77 -13.96
N LEU A 266 28.47 54.47 -15.18
CA LEU A 266 28.37 53.13 -15.76
C LEU A 266 29.15 52.07 -14.95
N LYS A 267 30.33 52.42 -14.45
CA LYS A 267 31.10 51.53 -13.56
C LYS A 267 30.35 51.27 -12.26
N SER A 268 29.74 52.30 -11.67
CA SER A 268 28.90 52.15 -10.47
C SER A 268 27.75 51.19 -10.73
N LEU A 269 26.96 51.42 -11.77
CA LEU A 269 25.83 50.55 -12.14
C LEU A 269 26.27 49.10 -12.41
N LEU A 270 27.48 48.91 -12.95
CA LEU A 270 28.03 47.59 -13.22
C LEU A 270 28.47 46.87 -11.94
N VAL A 271 28.93 47.60 -10.93
CA VAL A 271 29.19 47.05 -9.58
C VAL A 271 27.85 46.66 -8.93
N ASP A 272 26.85 47.55 -8.95
CA ASP A 272 25.53 47.28 -8.37
C ASP A 272 24.89 46.03 -9.00
N ALA A 273 24.92 45.90 -10.34
CA ALA A 273 24.39 44.73 -11.03
C ALA A 273 25.15 43.43 -10.73
N ARG A 274 26.46 43.51 -10.46
CA ARG A 274 27.26 42.34 -10.05
C ARG A 274 26.88 41.89 -8.64
N ASP A 275 26.67 42.84 -7.73
CA ASP A 275 26.27 42.54 -6.35
C ASP A 275 24.86 41.93 -6.30
N GLU A 276 23.92 42.44 -7.11
CA GLU A 276 22.58 41.85 -7.27
C GLU A 276 22.65 40.40 -7.81
N LEU A 277 23.48 40.15 -8.83
CA LEU A 277 23.69 38.80 -9.36
C LEU A 277 24.30 37.86 -8.31
N HIS A 278 25.22 38.35 -7.48
CA HIS A 278 25.79 37.57 -6.39
C HIS A 278 24.75 37.23 -5.32
N ALA A 279 23.91 38.19 -4.93
CA ALA A 279 22.81 37.97 -3.99
C ALA A 279 21.82 36.91 -4.51
N LEU A 280 21.41 37.01 -5.78
CA LEU A 280 20.50 36.04 -6.41
C LEU A 280 21.11 34.63 -6.48
N ARG A 281 22.41 34.51 -6.77
CA ARG A 281 23.10 33.20 -6.76
C ARG A 281 23.08 32.57 -5.37
N GLN A 282 23.33 33.35 -4.33
CA GLN A 282 23.28 32.87 -2.95
C GLN A 282 21.87 32.38 -2.59
N GLU A 283 20.82 33.11 -2.98
CA GLU A 283 19.44 32.68 -2.74
C GLU A 283 19.10 31.35 -3.44
N VAL A 284 19.55 31.16 -4.70
CA VAL A 284 19.38 29.89 -5.42
C VAL A 284 20.15 28.75 -4.74
N GLU A 285 21.37 28.99 -4.28
CA GLU A 285 22.15 28.00 -3.53
C GLU A 285 21.46 27.61 -2.21
N GLU A 286 20.94 28.59 -1.46
CA GLU A 286 20.19 28.34 -0.23
C GLU A 286 18.90 27.54 -0.50
N GLN A 287 18.15 27.86 -1.55
CA GLN A 287 16.96 27.11 -1.95
C GLN A 287 17.28 25.68 -2.38
N THR A 288 18.38 25.47 -3.12
CA THR A 288 18.79 24.12 -3.52
C THR A 288 19.25 23.29 -2.32
N MET A 289 19.95 23.90 -1.34
CA MET A 289 20.30 23.24 -0.09
C MET A 289 19.07 22.93 0.78
N MET A 290 18.09 23.84 0.86
CA MET A 290 16.82 23.58 1.57
C MET A 290 16.05 22.44 0.92
N ASN A 291 15.90 22.45 -0.41
CA ASN A 291 15.23 21.38 -1.14
C ASN A 291 15.95 20.03 -0.96
N PHE A 292 17.28 20.03 -0.97
CA PHE A 292 18.09 18.83 -0.73
C PHE A 292 17.92 18.31 0.71
N LYS A 293 17.91 19.20 1.71
CA LYS A 293 17.62 18.83 3.11
C LYS A 293 16.22 18.28 3.27
N MET A 294 15.23 18.85 2.60
CA MET A 294 13.84 18.36 2.62
C MET A 294 13.71 16.96 2.00
N TRP A 295 14.50 16.66 0.96
CA TRP A 295 14.57 15.31 0.38
C TRP A 295 15.29 14.29 1.25
N LEU A 296 16.25 14.73 2.08
CA LEU A 296 17.00 13.85 2.99
C LEU A 296 16.31 13.61 4.33
N ALA A 297 15.46 14.53 4.79
CA ALA A 297 14.75 14.41 6.06
C ALA A 297 13.95 13.09 6.21
N PRO A 298 13.24 12.57 5.18
CA PRO A 298 12.57 11.27 5.27
C PRO A 298 13.52 10.07 5.34
N MET A 299 14.76 10.19 4.84
CA MET A 299 15.75 9.11 4.91
C MET A 299 16.44 9.03 6.27
N THR A 300 16.57 10.14 7.01
CA THR A 300 17.19 10.15 8.34
C THR A 300 16.28 9.67 9.45
N GLU A 301 14.96 9.64 9.22
CA GLU A 301 13.98 9.08 10.16
C GLU A 301 13.63 7.61 9.88
N MET A 302 14.25 6.97 8.87
CA MET A 302 14.17 5.51 8.80
C MET A 302 14.82 4.92 10.06
N PRO A 303 14.10 4.10 10.85
CA PRO A 303 14.67 3.46 12.02
C PRO A 303 15.90 2.69 11.56
N SER A 304 17.05 3.10 12.08
CA SER A 304 18.36 2.47 11.89
C SER A 304 18.21 0.98 11.64
N SER A 305 18.86 0.43 10.60
CA SER A 305 18.83 -1.01 10.27
C SER A 305 18.95 -1.93 11.52
N THR A 306 19.65 -1.45 12.56
CA THR A 306 19.73 -2.08 13.88
C THR A 306 18.39 -2.20 14.64
N ALA A 307 17.49 -1.22 14.57
CA ALA A 307 16.15 -1.25 15.14
C ALA A 307 15.23 -2.21 14.37
N LEU A 308 15.30 -2.22 13.04
CA LEU A 308 14.57 -3.18 12.22
C LEU A 308 15.05 -4.63 12.46
N MET A 309 16.37 -4.82 12.62
CA MET A 309 16.96 -6.12 12.97
C MET A 309 16.63 -6.58 14.40
N ARG A 310 16.44 -5.66 15.36
CA ARG A 310 15.93 -6.02 16.70
C ARG A 310 14.47 -6.41 16.67
N TYR A 311 13.64 -5.74 15.86
CA TYR A 311 12.24 -6.10 15.69
C TYR A 311 12.09 -7.50 15.08
N ILE A 312 12.88 -7.81 14.04
CA ILE A 312 12.90 -9.14 13.41
C ILE A 312 13.40 -10.22 14.38
N ARG A 313 14.47 -9.96 15.16
CA ARG A 313 14.94 -10.93 16.17
C ARG A 313 13.96 -11.12 17.33
N GLY A 314 13.26 -10.06 17.74
CA GLY A 314 12.23 -10.15 18.78
C GLY A 314 11.08 -11.06 18.35
N HIS A 315 10.64 -10.95 17.10
CA HIS A 315 9.60 -11.82 16.54
C HIS A 315 10.08 -13.27 16.33
N GLN A 316 11.33 -13.50 15.92
CA GLN A 316 11.88 -14.86 15.81
C GLN A 316 12.04 -15.57 17.16
N ALA A 317 12.24 -14.83 18.26
CA ALA A 317 12.35 -15.41 19.61
C ALA A 317 10.98 -15.77 20.21
N LEU A 318 9.87 -15.24 19.68
CA LEU A 318 8.51 -15.57 20.11
C LEU A 318 7.93 -16.77 19.34
N LEU A 319 8.59 -17.20 18.26
CA LEU A 319 8.19 -18.34 17.42
C LEU A 319 8.92 -19.65 17.79
N HIS A 320 9.70 -19.67 18.87
CA HIS A 320 10.41 -20.84 19.42
C HIS A 320 10.05 -21.06 20.88
#